data_AF-A0A2N2CQ66-F1
#
_entry.id   AF-A0A2N2CQ66-F1
#
_cell.length_a   1.000
_cell.length_b   1.000
_cell.length_c   1.000
_cell.angle_alpha   90.00
_cell.angle_beta   90.00
_cell.angle_gamma   90.00
#
_symmetry.space_group_name_H-M   'P 1'
#
loop_
_entity.id
_entity.type
_entity.pdbx_description
1 polymer ?
#
loop_
_entity_poly.entity_id
_entity_poly.type
_entity_poly.pdbx_seq_one_letter_code
_entity_poly.pdbx_strand_id
1 'polypeptide(L)'
;METKLSVTLIQHTPDPEKLVAAAAKLCYSKAGAGEIMEDLTDDNVERFLTRLMDMGHASPIEHASFTFAIEGVSRALTHQLVRHRMASFSQKSQR
;
A
#
# COMPACT_ATOMS: atom_id res chain seq x y z
N MET A 1 7.59 -31.66 -11.52
CA MET A 1 8.63 -30.74 -11.02
C MET A 1 7.97 -29.91 -9.95
N GLU A 2 8.47 -29.97 -8.72
CA GLU A 2 7.89 -29.21 -7.60
C GLU A 2 8.27 -27.74 -7.77
N THR A 3 7.27 -26.85 -7.85
CA THR A 3 7.49 -25.41 -7.94
C THR A 3 7.30 -24.78 -6.57
N LYS A 4 8.33 -24.11 -6.05
CA LYS A 4 8.28 -23.42 -4.75
C LYS A 4 7.68 -22.02 -4.93
N LEU A 5 6.66 -21.70 -4.13
CA LEU A 5 6.10 -20.35 -4.05
C LEU A 5 7.21 -19.36 -3.63
N SER A 6 7.31 -18.26 -4.36
CA SER A 6 8.18 -17.13 -4.01
C SER A 6 7.39 -15.83 -4.14
N VAL A 7 7.47 -14.99 -3.12
CA VAL A 7 6.84 -13.66 -3.08
C VAL A 7 7.88 -12.67 -2.59
N THR A 8 8.17 -11.68 -3.43
CA THR A 8 9.20 -10.67 -3.15
C THR A 8 8.60 -9.28 -3.33
N LEU A 9 8.75 -8.42 -2.33
CA LEU A 9 8.45 -6.99 -2.49
C LEU A 9 9.54 -6.37 -3.37
N ILE A 10 9.15 -5.86 -4.53
CA ILE A 10 10.11 -5.27 -5.49
C ILE A 10 10.17 -3.74 -5.41
N GLN A 11 9.07 -3.10 -5.03
CA GLN A 11 8.99 -1.65 -4.88
C GLN A 11 7.81 -1.28 -3.99
N HIS A 12 7.92 -0.16 -3.27
CA HIS A 12 6.81 0.43 -2.55
C HIS A 12 6.92 1.96 -2.53
N THR A 13 5.83 2.63 -2.17
CA THR A 13 5.85 4.06 -1.85
C THR A 13 6.84 4.33 -0.71
N PRO A 14 7.82 5.25 -0.85
CA PRO A 14 8.69 5.65 0.26
C PRO A 14 7.90 6.20 1.44
N ASP A 15 8.29 5.85 2.66
CA ASP A 15 7.66 6.29 3.91
C ASP A 15 6.10 6.25 3.86
N PRO A 16 5.50 5.08 3.55
CA PRO A 16 4.08 4.99 3.22
C PRO A 16 3.19 5.46 4.37
N GLU A 17 3.59 5.17 5.61
CA GLU A 17 2.87 5.57 6.82
C GLU A 17 2.83 7.11 7.00
N LYS A 18 3.96 7.78 6.74
CA LYS A 18 4.04 9.25 6.79
C LYS A 18 3.16 9.87 5.71
N LEU A 19 3.18 9.33 4.50
CA LEU A 19 2.33 9.79 3.41
C LEU A 19 0.84 9.66 3.74
N VAL A 20 0.42 8.51 4.26
CA VAL A 20 -0.98 8.26 4.66
C VAL A 20 -1.39 9.22 5.77
N ALA A 21 -0.54 9.40 6.79
CA ALA A 21 -0.82 10.33 7.90
C ALA A 21 -0.92 11.78 7.41
N ALA A 22 -0.04 12.22 6.51
CA ALA A 22 -0.09 13.56 5.95
C ALA A 22 -1.33 13.80 5.09
N ALA A 23 -1.67 12.85 4.21
CA ALA A 23 -2.85 12.92 3.38
C ALA A 23 -4.14 13.02 4.21
N ALA A 24 -4.25 12.22 5.28
CA ALA A 24 -5.37 12.27 6.21
C ALA A 24 -5.42 13.59 7.00
N LYS A 25 -4.28 14.06 7.53
CA LYS A 25 -4.22 15.33 8.28
C LYS A 25 -4.55 16.53 7.40
N LEU A 26 -4.17 16.51 6.12
CA LEU A 26 -4.45 17.59 5.18
C LEU A 26 -5.95 17.92 5.08
N CYS A 27 -6.83 16.92 5.23
CA CYS A 27 -8.28 17.12 5.18
C CYS A 27 -8.84 17.97 6.34
N TYR A 28 -8.10 18.10 7.45
CA TYR A 28 -8.56 18.76 8.68
C TYR A 28 -7.61 19.84 9.19
N SER A 29 -6.40 19.91 8.63
CA SER A 29 -5.36 20.86 9.03
C SER A 29 -5.51 22.19 8.29
N LYS A 30 -5.10 23.27 8.96
CA LYS A 30 -4.89 24.58 8.33
C LYS A 30 -3.50 24.70 7.69
N ALA A 31 -2.58 23.81 8.04
CA ALA A 31 -1.21 23.75 7.55
C ALA A 31 -1.15 23.09 6.16
N GLY A 32 -0.14 23.47 5.38
CA GLY A 32 0.12 22.86 4.07
C GLY A 32 0.68 21.44 4.18
N ALA A 33 0.60 20.66 3.09
CA ALA A 33 1.10 19.28 3.09
C ALA A 33 2.60 19.16 3.43
N GLY A 34 3.42 20.14 3.03
CA GLY A 34 4.86 20.17 3.35
C GLY A 34 5.12 20.36 4.84
N GLU A 35 4.46 21.33 5.46
CA GLU A 35 4.55 21.60 6.91
C GLU A 35 4.09 20.37 7.72
N ILE A 36 2.99 19.74 7.29
CA ILE A 36 2.49 18.53 7.94
C ILE A 36 3.54 17.43 7.90
N MET A 37 4.23 17.22 6.77
CA MET A 37 5.24 16.17 6.62
C MET A 37 6.46 16.40 7.51
N GLU A 38 6.88 17.64 7.72
CA GLU A 38 8.02 17.98 8.58
C GLU A 38 7.75 17.66 10.06
N ASP A 39 6.49 17.80 10.50
CA ASP A 39 6.06 17.53 11.88
C ASP A 39 5.77 16.04 12.17
N LEU A 40 5.91 15.13 11.18
CA LEU A 40 5.64 13.70 11.35
C LEU A 40 6.85 12.93 11.90
N THR A 41 6.79 12.59 13.19
CA THR A 41 7.68 11.64 13.84
C THR A 41 7.07 10.24 13.84
N ASP A 42 7.91 9.21 13.87
CA ASP A 42 7.45 7.81 13.77
C ASP A 42 6.41 7.46 14.87
N ASP A 43 6.67 7.84 16.13
CA ASP A 43 5.73 7.65 17.26
C ASP A 43 4.37 8.34 17.05
N ASN A 44 4.37 9.53 16.43
CA ASN A 44 3.14 10.30 16.23
C ASN A 44 2.34 9.80 15.03
N VAL A 45 3.03 9.26 14.02
CA VAL A 45 2.46 8.62 12.84
C VAL A 45 1.75 7.35 13.25
N GLU A 46 2.42 6.44 13.97
CA GLU A 46 1.84 5.16 14.40
C GLU A 46 0.54 5.38 15.18
N ARG A 47 0.59 6.22 16.22
CA ARG A 47 -0.58 6.56 17.04
C ARG A 47 -1.72 7.18 16.23
N PHE A 48 -1.39 7.99 15.23
CA PHE A 48 -2.40 8.64 14.39
C PHE A 48 -3.03 7.62 13.43
N LEU A 49 -2.24 6.75 12.81
CA LEU A 49 -2.72 5.70 11.92
C LEU A 49 -3.62 4.71 12.66
N THR A 50 -3.29 4.30 13.88
CA THR A 50 -4.18 3.46 14.69
C THR A 50 -5.57 4.09 14.84
N ARG A 51 -5.63 5.39 15.20
CA ARG A 51 -6.90 6.11 15.33
C ARG A 51 -7.64 6.25 14.01
N LEU A 52 -6.91 6.53 12.92
CA LEU A 52 -7.48 6.65 11.58
C LEU A 52 -8.16 5.35 11.15
N MET A 53 -7.54 4.21 11.46
CA MET A 53 -8.10 2.88 11.22
C MET A 53 -9.34 2.60 12.08
N ASP A 54 -9.31 2.95 13.37
CA ASP A 54 -10.45 2.78 14.28
C ASP A 54 -11.68 3.59 13.85
N MET A 55 -11.46 4.73 13.18
CA MET A 55 -12.52 5.56 12.61
C MET A 55 -13.08 5.03 11.27
N GLY A 56 -12.48 3.98 10.70
CA GLY A 56 -12.85 3.43 9.39
C GLY A 56 -12.53 4.36 8.22
N HIS A 57 -11.63 5.33 8.41
CA HIS A 57 -11.23 6.27 7.36
C HIS A 57 -10.17 5.65 6.45
N ALA A 58 -10.62 4.79 5.54
CA ALA A 58 -9.74 3.99 4.70
C ALA A 58 -9.15 4.73 3.49
N SER A 59 -9.80 5.79 2.99
CA SER A 59 -9.37 6.45 1.75
C SER A 59 -7.93 6.97 1.76
N PRO A 60 -7.36 7.49 2.86
CA PRO A 60 -5.96 7.93 2.85
C PRO A 60 -4.95 6.79 2.66
N ILE A 61 -5.33 5.55 2.98
CA ILE A 61 -4.47 4.35 2.82
C ILE A 61 -4.21 4.07 1.34
N GLU A 62 -5.13 4.47 0.46
CA GLU A 62 -5.01 4.27 -1.00
C GLU A 62 -3.85 5.05 -1.63
N HIS A 63 -3.26 6.01 -0.91
CA HIS A 63 -2.07 6.73 -1.37
C HIS A 63 -0.77 5.90 -1.29
N ALA A 64 -0.77 4.81 -0.51
CA ALA A 64 0.37 3.90 -0.43
C ALA A 64 0.22 2.74 -1.43
N SER A 65 1.32 2.42 -2.13
CA SER A 65 1.37 1.34 -3.12
C SER A 65 2.50 0.38 -2.82
N PHE A 66 2.28 -0.91 -3.11
CA PHE A 66 3.25 -1.98 -2.95
C PHE A 66 3.23 -2.87 -4.18
N THR A 67 4.39 -3.20 -4.71
CA THR A 67 4.55 -4.03 -5.90
C THR A 67 5.29 -5.30 -5.54
N PHE A 68 4.70 -6.45 -5.87
CA PHE A 68 5.26 -7.76 -5.58
C PHE A 68 5.58 -8.53 -6.86
N ALA A 69 6.71 -9.22 -6.87
CA ALA A 69 6.97 -10.32 -7.79
C ALA A 69 6.48 -11.62 -7.15
N ILE A 70 5.61 -12.34 -7.87
CA ILE A 70 4.99 -13.59 -7.40
C ILE A 70 5.33 -14.70 -8.40
N GLU A 71 6.03 -15.72 -7.93
CA GLU A 71 6.51 -16.84 -8.74
C GLU A 71 6.13 -18.19 -8.12
N GLY A 72 6.20 -19.26 -8.90
CA GLY A 72 5.88 -20.61 -8.43
C GLY A 72 4.39 -20.81 -8.08
N VAL A 73 3.51 -20.00 -8.67
CA VAL A 73 2.04 -20.08 -8.48
C VAL A 73 1.33 -20.75 -9.66
N SER A 74 0.16 -21.32 -9.37
CA SER A 74 -0.68 -21.96 -10.39
C SER A 74 -1.42 -20.91 -11.23
N ARG A 75 -1.81 -21.31 -12.46
CA ARG A 75 -2.66 -20.47 -13.32
C ARG A 75 -4.06 -20.24 -12.73
N ALA A 76 -4.58 -21.23 -12.00
CA ALA A 76 -5.85 -21.10 -11.29
C ALA A 76 -5.77 -19.99 -10.23
N LEU A 77 -4.65 -19.91 -9.50
CA LEU A 77 -4.40 -18.82 -8.55
C LEU A 77 -4.37 -17.47 -9.27
N THR A 78 -3.57 -17.32 -10.34
CA THR A 78 -3.50 -16.03 -11.04
C THR A 78 -4.86 -15.62 -11.64
N HIS A 79 -5.68 -16.58 -12.09
CA HIS A 79 -7.04 -16.31 -12.57
C HIS A 79 -7.98 -15.79 -11.48
N GLN A 80 -7.78 -16.17 -10.21
CA GLN A 80 -8.53 -15.57 -9.09
C GLN A 80 -7.93 -14.22 -8.69
N LEU A 81 -6.60 -14.10 -8.67
CA LEU A 81 -5.92 -12.88 -8.26
C LEU A 81 -6.29 -11.68 -9.15
N VAL A 82 -6.35 -11.86 -10.47
CA VAL A 82 -6.70 -10.78 -11.41
C VAL A 82 -8.17 -10.34 -11.32
N ARG A 83 -8.99 -10.97 -10.49
CA ARG A 83 -10.37 -10.52 -10.21
C ARG A 83 -10.40 -9.31 -9.27
N HIS A 84 -9.31 -9.04 -8.55
CA HIS A 84 -9.15 -7.83 -7.74
C HIS A 84 -8.82 -6.65 -8.63
N ARG A 85 -9.81 -5.81 -8.92
CA ARG A 85 -9.71 -4.73 -9.92
C ARG A 85 -8.94 -3.49 -9.43
N MET A 86 -8.70 -3.37 -8.13
CA MET A 86 -7.90 -2.30 -7.52
C MET A 86 -6.44 -2.72 -7.37
N ALA A 87 -5.87 -3.25 -8.45
CA ALA A 87 -4.47 -3.65 -8.56
C ALA A 87 -4.07 -3.66 -10.04
N SER A 88 -2.78 -3.55 -10.31
CA SER A 88 -2.21 -3.64 -11.66
C SER A 88 -1.38 -4.91 -11.79
N PHE A 89 -1.59 -5.66 -12.88
CA PHE A 89 -0.96 -6.98 -13.08
C PHE A 89 -0.22 -7.06 -14.40
N SER A 90 1.00 -7.58 -14.35
CA SER A 90 1.77 -8.02 -15.52
C SER A 90 2.08 -9.50 -15.36
N GLN A 91 1.51 -10.34 -16.22
CA GLN A 91 1.65 -11.79 -16.15
C GLN A 91 2.47 -12.31 -17.34
N LYS A 92 3.39 -13.25 -17.09
CA LYS A 92 4.14 -13.93 -18.15
C LYS A 92 3.19 -14.56 -19.17
N SER A 93 3.34 -14.16 -20.44
CA SER A 93 2.55 -14.72 -21.54
C SER A 93 2.79 -16.22 -21.69
N GLN A 94 1.75 -16.95 -22.08
CA GLN A 94 1.81 -18.35 -22.54
C GLN A 94 1.51 -18.47 -24.04
N ARG A 95 1.38 -17.34 -24.75
CA ARG A 95 1.17 -17.27 -26.19
C ARG A 95 2.47 -17.51 -26.95
#